data_AF-A0A1A8FKC2-F1
#
_entry.id   AF-A0A1A8FKC2-F1
#
_cell.length_a   1.000
_cell.length_b   1.000
_cell.length_c   1.000
_cell.angle_alpha   90.00
_cell.angle_beta   90.00
_cell.angle_gamma   90.00
#
_symmetry.space_group_name_H-M   'P 1'
#
loop_
_entity.id
_entity.type
_entity.pdbx_description
1 polymer ?
#
loop_
_entity_poly.entity_id
_entity_poly.type
_entity_poly.pdbx_seq_one_letter_code
_entity_poly.pdbx_strand_id
1 'polypeptide(L)'
;MTRKCKCHGISGSCQFKTCWYVSPDFRLVGTLLKEKFSSAIFVNSQNKNNGVFNPRTENGARGSSGVFGGARRLSLSRELVYFEKSPDF
;
A
#
# COMPACT_ATOMS: atom_id res chain seq x y z
N MET A 1 -5.40 -2.72 -10.02
CA MET A 1 -6.51 -2.98 -10.97
C MET A 1 -6.11 -4.13 -11.86
N THR A 2 -7.06 -4.95 -12.30
CA THR A 2 -6.78 -6.06 -13.22
C THR A 2 -7.59 -5.88 -14.50
N ARG A 3 -7.04 -6.23 -15.65
CA ARG A 3 -7.77 -6.19 -16.92
C ARG A 3 -8.53 -7.51 -17.08
N LYS A 4 -9.87 -7.46 -17.08
CA LYS A 4 -10.72 -8.60 -17.43
C LYS A 4 -11.24 -8.45 -18.85
N CYS A 5 -11.47 -9.56 -19.52
CA CYS A 5 -11.96 -9.60 -20.88
C CYS A 5 -13.11 -10.61 -21.01
N LYS A 6 -14.08 -10.32 -21.89
CA LYS A 6 -15.13 -11.25 -22.28
C LYS A 6 -14.99 -11.59 -23.77
N CYS A 7 -14.84 -12.88 -24.06
CA CYS A 7 -14.79 -13.41 -25.42
C CYS A 7 -16.19 -13.60 -25.98
N HIS A 8 -16.37 -13.32 -27.27
CA HIS A 8 -17.67 -13.40 -27.95
C HIS A 8 -17.52 -13.69 -29.45
N GLY A 9 -16.47 -14.41 -29.86
CA GLY A 9 -16.34 -14.95 -31.21
C GLY A 9 -17.24 -16.17 -31.45
N ILE A 10 -17.28 -16.65 -32.70
CA ILE A 10 -18.09 -17.81 -33.07
C ILE A 10 -17.79 -19.01 -32.18
N SER A 11 -18.83 -19.71 -31.74
CA SER A 11 -18.74 -20.86 -30.82
C SER A 11 -18.00 -20.55 -29.50
N GLY A 12 -18.01 -19.30 -29.03
CA GLY A 12 -17.34 -18.88 -27.79
C GLY A 12 -15.83 -18.66 -27.94
N SER A 13 -15.31 -18.62 -29.17
CA SER A 13 -13.91 -18.30 -29.40
C SER A 13 -13.54 -16.88 -28.94
N CYS A 14 -12.25 -16.65 -28.68
CA CYS A 14 -11.72 -15.36 -28.25
C CYS A 14 -11.13 -14.53 -29.39
N GLN A 15 -11.46 -14.83 -30.65
CA GLN A 15 -11.04 -14.03 -31.81
C GLN A 15 -11.45 -12.57 -31.66
N PHE A 16 -12.66 -12.34 -31.15
CA PHE A 16 -13.12 -11.05 -30.68
C PHE A 16 -13.32 -11.09 -29.16
N LYS A 17 -12.80 -10.07 -28.48
CA LYS A 17 -12.99 -9.88 -27.05
C LYS A 17 -13.02 -8.40 -26.70
N THR A 18 -13.82 -8.07 -25.70
CA THR A 18 -13.87 -6.73 -25.11
C THR A 18 -13.24 -6.80 -23.72
N CYS A 19 -12.36 -5.87 -23.40
CA CYS A 19 -11.66 -5.82 -22.12
C CYS A 19 -11.96 -4.51 -21.38
N TRP A 20 -11.98 -4.57 -20.06
CA TRP A 20 -12.10 -3.42 -19.18
C TRP A 20 -11.28 -3.63 -17.91
N TYR A 21 -10.89 -2.54 -17.25
CA TYR A 21 -10.27 -2.63 -15.93
C TYR A 21 -11.34 -2.90 -14.87
N VAL A 22 -11.04 -3.82 -13.97
CA VAL A 22 -11.86 -4.10 -12.80
C VAL A 22 -11.04 -3.90 -11.52
N SER A 23 -11.75 -3.64 -10.43
CA SER A 23 -11.17 -3.74 -9.10
C SER A 23 -10.72 -5.19 -8.83
N PRO A 24 -9.64 -5.38 -8.05
CA PRO A 24 -9.32 -6.69 -7.50
C PRO A 24 -10.42 -7.16 -6.55
N ASP A 25 -10.38 -8.44 -6.21
CA ASP A 25 -11.20 -8.99 -5.12
C ASP A 25 -10.95 -8.21 -3.82
N PHE A 26 -12.00 -7.87 -3.08
CA PHE A 26 -11.88 -7.07 -1.87
C PHE A 26 -11.07 -7.78 -0.77
N ARG A 27 -11.07 -9.12 -0.73
CA ARG A 27 -10.25 -9.89 0.22
C ARG A 27 -8.76 -9.70 -0.02
N LEU A 28 -8.35 -9.57 -1.29
CA LEU A 28 -6.96 -9.23 -1.63
C LEU A 28 -6.61 -7.83 -1.09
N VAL A 29 -7.49 -6.86 -1.30
CA VAL A 29 -7.30 -5.48 -0.80
C VAL A 29 -7.19 -5.45 0.72
N GLY A 30 -8.09 -6.15 1.43
CA GLY A 30 -8.07 -6.23 2.88
C GLY A 30 -6.80 -6.89 3.42
N THR A 31 -6.31 -7.94 2.75
CA THR A 31 -5.05 -8.60 3.13
C THR A 31 -3.86 -7.65 2.98
N LEU A 32 -3.76 -6.96 1.84
CA LEU A 32 -2.71 -5.96 1.60
C LEU A 32 -2.74 -4.83 2.64
N LEU A 33 -3.93 -4.31 2.95
CA LEU A 33 -4.07 -3.24 3.95
C LEU A 33 -3.77 -3.74 5.37
N LYS A 34 -4.08 -5.00 5.69
CA LYS A 34 -3.73 -5.62 6.97
C LYS A 34 -2.22 -5.76 7.14
N GLU A 35 -1.50 -6.18 6.09
CA GLU A 35 -0.03 -6.21 6.10
C GLU A 35 0.55 -4.81 6.31
N LYS A 36 0.02 -3.80 5.62
CA LYS A 36 0.40 -2.40 5.80
C LYS A 36 0.08 -1.87 7.19
N PHE A 37 -1.00 -2.33 7.81
CA PHE A 37 -1.37 -1.97 9.17
C PHE A 37 -0.33 -2.52 10.16
N SER A 38 0.10 -3.77 9.99
CA SER A 38 1.14 -4.38 10.84
C SER A 38 2.51 -3.71 10.70
N SER A 39 2.80 -3.08 9.56
CA SER A 39 4.05 -2.34 9.31
C SER A 39 3.86 -0.82 9.28
N ALA A 40 2.78 -0.29 9.87
CA ALA A 40 2.47 1.13 9.80
C ALA A 40 3.57 1.98 10.46
N ILE A 41 3.80 3.18 9.92
CA ILE A 41 4.91 4.05 10.32
C ILE A 41 4.42 5.09 11.33
N PHE A 42 5.09 5.17 12.47
CA PHE A 42 4.85 6.23 13.46
C PHE A 42 5.45 7.55 12.97
N VAL A 43 4.65 8.60 12.87
CA VAL A 43 5.07 9.92 12.38
C VAL A 43 4.88 10.98 13.45
N ASN A 44 5.65 12.07 13.34
CA ASN A 44 5.44 13.22 14.21
C ASN A 44 4.22 14.03 13.72
N SER A 45 3.38 14.51 14.63
CA SER A 45 2.15 15.26 14.31
C SER A 45 2.39 16.69 13.78
N GLN A 46 3.63 17.03 13.41
CA GLN A 46 3.96 18.35 12.89
C GLN A 46 3.34 18.55 11.51
N ASN A 47 2.14 19.13 11.49
CA ASN A 47 1.49 19.51 10.25
C ASN A 47 2.08 20.83 9.73
N LYS A 48 3.12 20.72 8.89
CA LYS A 48 3.66 21.87 8.16
C LYS A 48 2.94 22.11 6.82
N ASN A 49 1.80 21.44 6.56
CA ASN A 49 0.97 21.51 5.33
C ASN A 49 1.75 21.40 4.00
N ASN A 50 2.93 20.82 4.03
CA ASN A 50 3.85 20.70 2.90
C ASN A 50 3.96 19.26 2.39
N GLY A 51 3.07 18.37 2.84
CA GLY A 51 2.98 16.97 2.39
C GLY A 51 4.18 16.10 2.80
N VAL A 52 5.06 16.61 3.66
CA VAL A 52 6.22 15.87 4.17
C VAL A 52 5.89 15.26 5.52
N PHE A 53 5.82 13.93 5.57
CA PHE A 53 5.74 13.20 6.83
C PHE A 53 7.15 12.88 7.31
N ASN A 54 7.46 13.26 8.55
CA ASN A 54 8.72 12.93 9.19
C ASN A 54 8.50 11.65 10.03
N PRO A 55 9.03 10.49 9.59
CA PRO A 55 8.95 9.28 10.39
C PRO A 55 9.69 9.51 11.72
N ARG A 56 9.11 9.05 12.83
CA ARG A 56 9.79 9.01 14.11
C ARG A 56 10.77 7.85 14.07
N THR A 57 12.04 8.14 13.82
CA THR A 57 13.13 7.20 14.08
C THR A 57 13.29 7.09 15.58
N GLU A 58 12.55 6.19 16.23
CA GLU A 58 12.91 5.75 17.57
C GLU A 58 14.25 5.01 17.46
N ASN A 59 15.24 5.42 18.26
CA ASN A 59 16.59 4.84 18.34
C ASN A 59 16.62 3.37 18.84
N GLY A 60 15.55 2.59 18.69
CA GLY A 60 15.35 1.26 19.29
C GLY A 60 15.07 0.11 18.32
N ALA A 61 14.83 0.33 17.01
CA ALA A 61 14.59 -0.76 16.07
C ALA A 61 15.89 -1.27 15.42
N ARG A 62 16.82 -1.80 16.23
CA ARG A 62 17.83 -2.75 15.75
C ARG A 62 17.10 -4.04 15.34
N GLY A 63 16.59 -4.08 14.12
CA GLY A 63 15.88 -5.25 13.61
C GLY A 63 15.59 -5.28 12.11
N SER A 64 15.78 -4.18 11.36
CA SER A 64 15.79 -4.25 9.89
C SER A 64 16.62 -3.14 9.22
N SER A 65 17.57 -2.58 9.97
CA SER A 65 18.56 -1.60 9.49
C SER A 65 19.66 -2.30 8.69
N GLY A 66 19.28 -3.02 7.64
CA GLY A 66 20.21 -3.74 6.76
C GLY A 66 19.93 -3.56 5.27
N VAL A 67 18.96 -2.74 4.84
CA VAL A 67 18.65 -2.55 3.40
C VAL A 67 18.42 -1.08 2.99
N PHE A 68 18.33 -0.13 3.92
CA PHE A 68 18.09 1.29 3.57
C PHE A 68 19.34 2.18 3.65
N GLY A 69 20.52 1.60 3.44
CA GLY A 69 21.71 2.36 3.05
C GLY A 69 21.55 2.85 1.61
N GLY A 70 21.00 4.05 1.42
CA GLY A 70 21.04 4.76 0.13
C GLY A 70 19.78 4.74 -0.73
N ALA A 71 18.57 4.63 -0.17
CA ALA A 71 17.34 4.58 -0.96
C ALA A 71 16.53 5.89 -0.90
N ARG A 72 16.37 6.51 -2.08
CA ARG A 72 15.36 7.50 -2.50
C ARG A 72 14.19 7.62 -1.52
N ARG A 73 13.77 8.85 -1.17
CA ARG A 73 12.48 9.19 -0.51
C ARG A 73 11.46 8.08 -0.75
N LEU A 74 11.29 7.18 0.21
CA LEU A 74 10.22 6.18 0.15
C LEU A 74 8.93 6.99 0.00
N SER A 75 8.23 6.79 -1.11
CA SER A 75 6.96 7.47 -1.35
C SER A 75 5.97 6.90 -0.33
N LEU A 76 5.81 7.61 0.79
CA LEU A 76 4.85 7.31 1.84
C LEU A 76 3.40 7.33 1.33
N SER A 77 3.18 7.79 0.10
CA SER A 77 1.90 7.80 -0.61
C SER A 77 1.21 6.43 -0.69
N ARG A 78 1.91 5.32 -0.40
CA ARG A 78 1.35 3.95 -0.38
C ARG A 78 1.48 3.23 0.97
N GLU A 79 1.99 3.91 1.99
CA GLU A 79 2.16 3.34 3.33
C GLU A 79 1.06 3.85 4.28
N LEU A 80 0.77 3.09 5.33
CA LEU A 80 -0.09 3.54 6.42
C LEU A 80 0.78 4.24 7.47
N VAL A 81 0.29 5.36 7.99
CA VAL A 81 0.96 6.16 9.01
C VAL A 81 0.04 6.41 10.20
N TYR A 82 0.60 6.54 11.39
CA TYR A 82 -0.12 6.90 12.60
C TYR A 82 0.72 7.86 13.46
N PHE A 83 0.07 8.68 14.29
CA PHE A 83 0.75 9.67 15.14
C PHE A 83 0.44 9.50 16.64
N GLU A 84 -0.41 8.55 17.00
CA GLU A 84 -0.79 8.24 18.38
C GLU A 84 -0.85 6.72 18.59
N LYS A 85 -0.41 6.26 19.76
CA LYS A 85 -0.45 4.84 20.10
C LYS A 85 -1.89 4.38 20.28
N SER A 86 -2.19 3.15 19.87
CA SER A 86 -3.48 2.52 20.16
C SER A 86 -3.69 2.43 21.69
N PRO A 87 -4.92 2.63 22.19
CA PRO A 87 -5.23 2.36 23.58
C PRO A 87 -5.17 0.85 23.88
N ASP A 88 -5.24 0.50 25.16
CA ASP A 88 -5.40 -0.89 25.60
C ASP A 88 -6.86 -1.32 25.39
N PHE A 89 -7.09 -2.46 24.72
CA PHE A 89 -8.40 -2.90 24.24
C PHE A 89 -8.79 -4.26 24.82
#